data_AF-A0A0F9QZY9-F1
#
_entry.id   AF-A0A0F9QZY9-F1
#
_cell.length_a   1.000
_cell.length_b   1.000
_cell.length_c   1.000
_cell.angle_alpha   90.00
_cell.angle_beta   90.00
_cell.angle_gamma   90.00
#
_symmetry.space_group_name_H-M   'P 1'
#
loop_
_entity.id
_entity.type
_entity.pdbx_description
1 polymer ?
#
loop_
_entity_poly.entity_id
_entity_poly.type
_entity_poly.pdbx_seq_one_letter_code
_entity_poly.pdbx_strand_id
1 'polypeptide(L)'
;MNTEWETPDYIFEPLQKEFDLDLDVCASHENAKLPNYFTKEDDGLVQHWGSHRVWCNPPYGRGLIEPWVRKAYRRPVYTLTVILLPAWTDRRWFHRYVWDGECPQSGIRVRLLEGRPRFLENGVPSKNTGTFGSMVVIFGA
;
A
#
# COMPACT_ATOMS: atom_id res chain seq x y z
N MET A 1 10.50 -13.96 -10.56
CA MET A 1 9.47 -12.96 -10.92
C MET A 1 9.75 -11.73 -10.07
N ASN A 2 9.76 -10.55 -10.68
CA ASN A 2 9.86 -9.31 -9.92
C ASN A 2 8.60 -9.13 -9.07
N THR A 3 8.77 -8.87 -7.77
CA THR A 3 7.68 -8.62 -6.81
C THR A 3 7.59 -7.14 -6.42
N GLU A 4 8.61 -6.36 -6.77
CA GLU A 4 8.80 -4.96 -6.41
C GLU A 4 8.36 -4.11 -7.62
N TRP A 5 7.16 -3.55 -7.53
CA TRP A 5 6.53 -2.77 -8.58
C TRP A 5 6.50 -1.32 -8.15
N GLU A 6 6.91 -0.39 -9.01
CA GLU A 6 6.87 1.03 -8.70
C GLU A 6 5.47 1.61 -9.00
N THR A 7 4.95 2.44 -8.10
CA THR A 7 3.63 3.06 -8.24
C THR A 7 3.67 4.18 -9.29
N PRO A 8 2.75 4.22 -10.28
CA PRO A 8 2.62 5.35 -11.18
C PRO A 8 2.14 6.63 -10.46
N ASP A 9 2.64 7.80 -10.88
CA ASP A 9 2.33 9.07 -10.23
C ASP A 9 0.84 9.41 -10.26
N TYR A 10 0.11 9.04 -11.32
CA TYR A 10 -1.33 9.25 -11.40
C TYR A 10 -2.14 8.54 -10.30
N ILE A 11 -1.55 7.52 -9.64
CA ILE A 11 -2.14 6.85 -8.47
C ILE A 11 -1.67 7.54 -7.19
N PHE A 12 -0.37 7.85 -7.10
CA PHE A 12 0.23 8.39 -5.88
C PHE A 12 -0.13 9.85 -5.62
N GLU A 13 -0.03 10.74 -6.62
CA GLU A 13 -0.20 12.18 -6.45
C GLU A 13 -1.56 12.59 -5.86
N PRO A 14 -2.71 12.01 -6.27
CA PRO A 14 -4.00 12.34 -5.64
C PRO A 14 -4.04 11.96 -4.16
N LEU A 15 -3.41 10.83 -3.80
CA LEU A 15 -3.34 10.34 -2.42
C LEU A 15 -2.39 11.20 -1.60
N GLN A 16 -1.26 11.61 -2.17
CA GLN A 16 -0.35 12.56 -1.54
C GLN A 16 -1.02 13.89 -1.26
N LYS A 17 -1.75 14.43 -2.24
CA LYS A 17 -2.47 15.70 -2.09
C LYS A 17 -3.56 15.65 -1.04
N GLU A 18 -4.28 14.53 -0.94
CA GLU A 18 -5.36 14.36 0.03
C GLU A 18 -4.82 14.08 1.44
N PHE A 19 -3.82 13.22 1.53
CA PHE A 19 -3.37 12.67 2.80
C PHE A 19 -2.05 13.22 3.28
N ASP A 20 -1.34 14.08 2.56
CA ASP A 20 -0.07 14.67 3.01
C ASP A 20 0.87 13.62 3.63
N LEU A 21 1.21 12.60 2.84
CA LEU A 21 2.01 11.46 3.32
C LEU A 21 3.46 11.91 3.50
N ASP A 22 4.14 11.37 4.51
CA ASP A 22 5.47 11.81 4.92
C ASP A 22 6.49 10.66 5.08
N LEU A 23 6.05 9.40 4.94
CA LEU A 23 6.88 8.21 5.04
C LEU A 23 6.46 7.12 4.04
N ASP A 24 7.38 6.67 3.18
CA ASP A 24 7.20 5.51 2.30
C ASP A 24 7.86 4.27 2.90
N VAL A 25 7.05 3.34 3.43
CA VAL A 25 7.58 2.23 4.23
C VAL A 25 8.01 1.02 3.40
N CYS A 26 7.86 1.06 2.08
CA CYS A 26 8.16 -0.07 1.21
C CYS A 26 8.69 0.40 -0.15
N ALA A 27 9.94 0.86 -0.15
CA ALA A 27 10.59 1.43 -1.32
C ALA A 27 12.03 0.91 -1.53
N SER A 28 12.68 1.44 -2.55
CA SER A 28 14.12 1.44 -2.78
C SER A 28 14.58 2.87 -3.04
N HIS A 29 15.90 3.09 -3.15
CA HIS A 29 16.45 4.41 -3.48
C HIS A 29 15.95 4.95 -4.83
N GLU A 30 15.58 4.06 -5.74
CA GLU A 30 15.17 4.38 -7.11
C GLU A 30 13.67 4.60 -7.27
N ASN A 31 12.83 4.04 -6.38
CA ASN A 31 11.38 4.04 -6.55
C ASN A 31 10.58 4.73 -5.43
N ALA A 32 11.27 5.25 -4.41
CA ALA A 32 10.64 5.92 -3.29
C ALA A 32 9.75 7.08 -3.76
N LYS A 33 8.54 7.16 -3.20
CA LYS A 33 7.60 8.26 -3.48
C LYS A 33 7.72 9.43 -2.53
N LEU A 34 8.43 9.24 -1.43
CA LEU A 34 8.62 10.24 -0.38
C LEU A 34 10.10 10.35 0.00
N PRO A 35 10.58 11.52 0.47
CA PRO A 35 11.97 11.70 0.89
C PRO A 35 12.37 10.81 2.08
N ASN A 36 11.44 10.57 3.01
CA ASN A 36 11.64 9.59 4.07
C ASN A 36 11.08 8.25 3.60
N TYR A 37 11.94 7.24 3.56
CA TYR A 37 11.53 5.91 3.16
C TYR A 37 12.38 4.83 3.84
N PHE A 38 11.86 3.60 3.81
CA PHE A 38 12.60 2.41 4.20
C PHE A 38 12.91 1.56 2.99
N THR A 39 14.15 1.11 2.90
CA THR A 39 14.55 0.09 1.92
C THR A 39 14.23 -1.31 2.42
N LYS A 40 14.50 -2.29 1.57
CA LYS A 40 14.43 -3.70 1.94
C LYS A 40 15.37 -4.06 3.09
N GLU A 41 16.54 -3.45 3.14
CA GLU A 41 17.55 -3.63 4.18
C GLU A 41 17.09 -3.04 5.52
N ASP A 42 16.35 -1.92 5.49
CA ASP A 42 15.77 -1.30 6.69
C ASP A 42 14.62 -2.13 7.29
N ASP A 43 13.95 -2.95 6.47
CA ASP A 43 12.75 -3.71 6.80
C ASP A 43 11.64 -2.84 7.46
N GLY A 44 10.84 -2.19 6.61
CA GLY A 44 9.72 -1.35 7.05
C GLY A 44 8.69 -2.03 7.98
N LEU A 45 8.66 -3.38 8.06
CA LEU A 45 7.78 -4.10 9.00
C LEU A 45 8.28 -4.06 10.45
N VAL A 46 9.58 -3.85 10.69
CA VAL A 46 10.11 -3.71 12.07
C VAL A 46 10.27 -2.26 12.51
N GLN A 47 10.21 -1.30 11.57
CA GLN A 47 10.36 0.13 11.87
C GLN A 47 9.13 0.76 12.54
N HIS A 48 9.31 1.91 13.20
CA HIS A 48 8.21 2.62 13.84
C HIS A 48 7.43 3.51 12.84
N TRP A 49 6.09 3.40 12.83
CA TRP A 49 5.21 4.21 11.98
C TRP A 49 4.42 5.29 12.77
N GLY A 50 4.47 5.25 14.11
CA GLY A 50 3.48 5.84 15.03
C GLY A 50 3.29 7.36 15.02
N SER A 51 4.08 8.09 14.24
CA SER A 51 4.06 9.55 14.11
C SER A 51 3.88 10.02 12.67
N HIS A 52 3.66 9.07 11.74
CA HIS A 52 3.72 9.31 10.31
C HIS A 52 2.39 9.08 9.61
N ARG A 53 2.29 9.64 8.41
CA ARG A 53 1.23 9.48 7.43
C ARG A 53 1.83 8.63 6.32
N VAL A 54 1.56 7.34 6.39
CA VAL A 54 2.33 6.30 5.72
C VAL A 54 1.79 6.01 4.33
N TRP A 55 2.68 5.97 3.34
CA TRP A 55 2.48 5.30 2.06
C TRP A 55 3.08 3.89 2.08
N CYS A 56 2.37 2.92 1.51
CA CYS A 56 2.88 1.56 1.37
C CYS A 56 2.40 0.93 0.05
N ASN A 57 3.34 0.53 -0.79
CA ASN A 57 3.11 -0.34 -1.93
C ASN A 57 3.90 -1.65 -1.73
N PRO A 58 3.34 -2.63 -0.99
CA PRO A 58 4.07 -3.81 -0.54
C PRO A 58 4.48 -4.71 -1.71
N PRO A 59 5.49 -5.58 -1.54
CA PRO A 59 5.85 -6.54 -2.57
C PRO A 59 4.69 -7.51 -2.87
N TYR A 60 4.42 -7.72 -4.15
CA TYR A 60 3.31 -8.54 -4.62
C TYR A 60 3.75 -10.00 -4.70
N GLY A 61 3.32 -10.80 -3.73
CA GLY A 61 3.67 -12.22 -3.69
C GLY A 61 2.87 -13.01 -2.66
N ARG A 62 2.94 -14.34 -2.76
CA ARG A 62 2.26 -15.24 -1.82
C ARG A 62 2.82 -15.02 -0.41
N GLY A 63 1.96 -14.59 0.52
CA GLY A 63 2.31 -14.38 1.92
C GLY A 63 3.01 -13.04 2.23
N LEU A 64 3.30 -12.22 1.21
CA LEU A 64 4.06 -10.98 1.41
C LEU A 64 3.19 -9.79 1.83
N ILE A 65 1.91 -9.77 1.45
CA ILE A 65 1.00 -8.64 1.69
C ILE A 65 0.46 -8.60 3.13
N GLU A 66 0.08 -9.76 3.67
CA GLU A 66 -0.62 -9.85 4.98
C GLU A 66 0.14 -9.17 6.14
N PRO A 67 1.48 -9.29 6.27
CA PRO A 67 2.22 -8.59 7.31
C PRO A 67 2.03 -7.07 7.32
N TRP A 68 2.03 -6.43 6.15
CA TRP A 68 1.86 -4.97 6.00
C TRP A 68 0.44 -4.54 6.37
N VAL A 69 -0.55 -5.27 5.86
CA VAL A 69 -1.97 -5.03 6.18
C VAL A 69 -2.21 -5.19 7.68
N ARG A 70 -1.68 -6.25 8.29
CA ARG A 70 -1.80 -6.50 9.73
C ARG A 70 -1.16 -5.38 10.55
N LYS A 71 -0.02 -4.86 10.11
CA LYS A 71 0.68 -3.76 10.80
C LYS A 71 -0.12 -2.46 10.71
N ALA A 72 -0.63 -2.11 9.53
CA ALA A 72 -1.51 -0.94 9.36
C ALA A 72 -2.82 -1.06 10.15
N TYR A 73 -3.40 -2.26 10.24
CA TYR A 73 -4.57 -2.49 11.07
C TYR A 73 -4.29 -2.22 12.56
N ARG A 74 -3.12 -2.64 13.05
CA ARG A 74 -2.67 -2.47 14.44
C ARG A 74 -1.96 -1.14 14.71
N ARG A 75 -2.03 -0.20 13.78
CA ARG A 75 -1.36 1.10 13.88
C ARG A 75 -1.76 1.86 15.17
N PRO A 76 -0.89 2.73 15.70
CA PRO A 76 -1.25 3.67 16.77
C PRO A 76 -2.39 4.62 16.36
N VAL A 77 -3.11 5.16 17.35
CA VAL A 77 -4.33 5.98 17.17
C VAL A 77 -4.17 7.16 16.19
N TYR A 78 -2.96 7.72 16.08
CA TYR A 78 -2.68 8.90 15.24
C TYR A 78 -2.00 8.59 13.91
N THR A 79 -1.74 7.33 13.60
CA THR A 79 -1.13 6.93 12.34
C THR A 79 -2.21 6.78 11.28
N LEU A 80 -2.02 7.49 10.16
CA LEU A 80 -2.75 7.24 8.92
C LEU A 80 -1.88 6.36 8.02
N THR A 81 -2.46 5.35 7.39
CA THR A 81 -1.71 4.46 6.48
C THR A 81 -2.51 4.20 5.23
N VAL A 82 -1.94 4.54 4.09
CA VAL A 82 -2.49 4.31 2.75
C VAL A 82 -1.72 3.17 2.11
N ILE A 83 -2.40 2.08 1.77
CA ILE A 83 -1.79 0.90 1.15
C ILE A 83 -2.41 0.65 -0.22
N LEU A 84 -1.59 0.52 -1.25
CA LEU A 84 -2.00 0.01 -2.56
C LEU A 84 -1.94 -1.52 -2.57
N LEU A 85 -3.06 -2.16 -2.88
CA LEU A 85 -3.22 -3.61 -2.80
C LEU A 85 -3.88 -4.16 -4.07
N PRO A 86 -3.62 -5.42 -4.43
CA PRO A 86 -4.49 -6.11 -5.38
C PRO A 86 -5.88 -6.26 -4.76
N ALA A 87 -6.93 -6.13 -5.56
CA ALA A 87 -8.34 -6.27 -5.17
C ALA A 87 -8.72 -7.74 -4.90
N TRP A 88 -7.96 -8.43 -4.05
CA TRP A 88 -8.14 -9.83 -3.68
C TRP A 88 -9.06 -9.95 -2.47
N THR A 89 -10.36 -9.86 -2.73
CA THR A 89 -11.38 -9.97 -1.70
C THR A 89 -11.50 -11.38 -1.13
N ASP A 90 -10.94 -12.40 -1.79
CA ASP A 90 -10.93 -13.81 -1.35
C ASP A 90 -9.93 -14.10 -0.23
N ARG A 91 -9.01 -13.17 0.06
CA ARG A 91 -7.89 -13.44 0.96
C ARG A 91 -8.29 -13.31 2.42
N ARG A 92 -7.75 -14.19 3.26
CA ARG A 92 -7.95 -14.15 4.72
C ARG A 92 -7.60 -12.80 5.35
N TRP A 93 -6.52 -12.16 4.90
CA TRP A 93 -6.14 -10.84 5.41
C TRP A 93 -7.19 -9.77 5.12
N PHE A 94 -7.91 -9.88 3.99
CA PHE A 94 -8.94 -8.92 3.62
C PHE A 94 -10.11 -8.99 4.61
N HIS A 95 -10.64 -10.19 4.84
CA HIS A 95 -11.71 -10.42 5.81
C HIS A 95 -11.30 -10.24 7.27
N ARG A 96 -10.01 -10.36 7.59
CA ARG A 96 -9.55 -10.21 8.98
C ARG A 96 -9.25 -8.76 9.34
N TYR A 97 -8.74 -7.97 8.40
CA TYR A 97 -8.17 -6.65 8.70
C TYR A 97 -8.79 -5.51 7.90
N VAL A 98 -9.58 -5.77 6.85
CA VAL A 98 -10.13 -4.73 5.98
C VAL A 98 -11.65 -4.73 5.97
N TRP A 99 -12.28 -5.89 5.87
CA TRP A 99 -13.73 -6.05 5.65
C TRP A 99 -14.37 -6.91 6.75
N ASP A 100 -15.52 -6.51 7.28
CA ASP A 100 -16.20 -7.24 8.38
C ASP A 100 -17.24 -8.28 7.92
N GLY A 101 -17.56 -8.28 6.62
CA GLY A 101 -18.58 -9.13 6.01
C GLY A 101 -19.56 -8.32 5.17
N GLU A 102 -19.86 -7.10 5.60
CA GLU A 102 -20.82 -6.20 4.94
C GLU A 102 -20.16 -4.92 4.45
N CYS A 103 -19.17 -4.42 5.17
CA CYS A 103 -18.50 -3.15 4.89
C CYS A 103 -17.02 -3.15 5.35
N PRO A 104 -16.24 -2.09 5.04
CA PRO A 104 -14.93 -1.92 5.65
C PRO A 104 -15.04 -1.84 7.18
N GLN A 105 -14.06 -2.40 7.90
CA GLN A 105 -14.00 -2.26 9.35
C GLN A 105 -13.90 -0.77 9.77
N SER A 106 -14.29 -0.47 11.00
CA SER A 106 -14.27 0.89 11.55
C SER A 106 -12.90 1.57 11.39
N GLY A 107 -12.91 2.82 10.92
CA GLY A 107 -11.69 3.59 10.66
C GLY A 107 -10.90 3.13 9.42
N ILE A 108 -11.51 2.34 8.54
CA ILE A 108 -10.94 1.89 7.27
C ILE A 108 -11.80 2.40 6.11
N ARG A 109 -11.15 2.92 5.08
CA ARG A 109 -11.77 3.25 3.79
C ARG A 109 -11.14 2.41 2.69
N VAL A 110 -11.97 1.89 1.78
CA VAL A 110 -11.51 1.13 0.61
C VAL A 110 -11.92 1.88 -0.65
N ARG A 111 -10.98 2.11 -1.56
CA ARG A 111 -11.21 2.69 -2.88
C ARG A 111 -10.79 1.71 -3.95
N LEU A 112 -11.74 1.22 -4.74
CA LEU A 112 -11.43 0.41 -5.91
C LEU A 112 -10.93 1.33 -7.03
N LEU A 113 -9.83 0.94 -7.68
CA LEU A 113 -9.32 1.69 -8.82
C LEU A 113 -10.00 1.23 -10.11
N GLU A 114 -10.40 2.19 -10.94
CA GLU A 114 -10.92 1.90 -12.27
C GLU A 114 -9.81 1.41 -13.19
N GLY A 115 -10.08 0.31 -13.91
CA GLY A 115 -9.09 -0.31 -14.78
C GLY A 115 -7.97 -1.04 -14.02
N ARG A 116 -6.92 -1.42 -14.76
CA ARG A 116 -5.77 -2.13 -14.21
C ARG A 116 -4.53 -1.24 -14.31
N PRO A 117 -3.94 -0.83 -13.17
CA PRO A 117 -2.73 -0.06 -13.18
C PRO A 117 -1.62 -0.70 -14.02
N ARG A 118 -0.91 0.15 -14.74
CA ARG A 118 0.36 -0.21 -15.39
C ARG A 118 1.48 0.31 -14.50
N PHE A 119 1.93 -0.55 -13.58
CA PHE A 119 3.04 -0.25 -12.68
C PHE A 119 4.32 0.02 -13.46
N LEU A 120 5.29 0.67 -12.82
CA LEU A 120 6.57 0.98 -13.42
C LEU A 120 7.61 -0.08 -13.03
N GLU A 121 8.54 -0.33 -13.94
CA GLU A 121 9.76 -1.10 -13.74
C GLU A 121 10.93 -0.19 -14.11
N ASN A 122 11.73 0.22 -13.13
CA ASN A 122 12.82 1.19 -13.29
C ASN A 122 12.33 2.50 -13.96
N GLY A 123 11.24 3.08 -13.46
CA GLY A 123 10.63 4.30 -14.01
C GLY A 123 9.92 4.14 -15.36
N VAL A 124 9.91 2.95 -15.97
CA VAL A 124 9.27 2.70 -17.27
C VAL A 124 7.99 1.89 -17.08
N PRO A 125 6.85 2.27 -17.70
CA PRO A 125 5.62 1.49 -17.61
C PRO A 125 5.83 0.04 -18.05
N SER A 126 5.40 -0.90 -17.20
CA SER A 126 5.49 -2.34 -17.46
C SER A 126 4.79 -2.70 -18.77
N LYS A 127 5.30 -3.71 -19.48
CA LYS A 127 4.68 -4.16 -20.76
C LYS A 127 3.27 -4.72 -20.57
N ASN A 128 3.03 -5.37 -19.43
CA ASN A 128 1.76 -5.99 -19.07
C ASN A 128 1.14 -5.27 -17.88
N THR A 129 -0.18 -5.13 -17.86
CA THR A 129 -0.90 -4.71 -16.66
C THR A 129 -0.96 -5.86 -15.65
N GLY A 130 -1.28 -5.54 -14.38
CA GLY A 130 -1.53 -6.56 -13.37
C GLY A 130 -2.64 -7.52 -13.79
N THR A 131 -2.62 -8.74 -13.24
CA THR A 131 -3.64 -9.76 -13.56
C THR A 131 -4.99 -9.50 -12.87
N PHE A 132 -4.99 -8.65 -11.84
CA PHE A 132 -6.16 -8.37 -11.00
C PHE A 132 -6.43 -6.87 -10.93
N GLY A 133 -7.65 -6.52 -10.50
CA GLY A 133 -7.96 -5.14 -10.10
C GLY A 133 -7.09 -4.69 -8.93
N SER A 134 -7.03 -3.38 -8.69
CA SER A 134 -6.29 -2.80 -7.57
C SER A 134 -7.24 -1.99 -6.70
N MET A 135 -6.87 -1.84 -5.42
CA MET A 135 -7.58 -1.02 -4.47
C MET A 135 -6.59 -0.27 -3.59
N VAL A 136 -6.99 0.91 -3.16
CA VAL A 136 -6.31 1.66 -2.10
C VAL A 136 -7.09 1.43 -0.81
N VAL A 137 -6.41 0.96 0.23
CA VAL A 137 -6.97 0.79 1.57
C VAL A 137 -6.34 1.83 2.49
N ILE A 138 -7.18 2.66 3.08
CA ILE A 138 -6.78 3.71 4.00
C ILE A 138 -7.17 3.29 5.41
N PHE A 139 -6.18 3.17 6.28
CA PHE A 139 -6.33 2.90 7.70
C PHE A 139 -6.17 4.21 8.47
N GLY A 140 -7.09 4.52 9.38
CA GLY A 140 -7.03 5.72 10.23
C GLY A 140 -7.74 6.92 9.64
N ALA A 141 -8.72 6.68 8.77
CA ALA A 141 -9.56 7.69 8.13
C ALA A 141 -10.98 7.72 8.70
#